data_AF-A0A830B4Y7-F1
#
_entry.id   AF-A0A830B4Y7-F1
#
_cell.length_a   1.000
_cell.length_b   1.000
_cell.length_c   1.000
_cell.angle_alpha   90.00
_cell.angle_beta   90.00
_cell.angle_gamma   90.00
#
_symmetry.space_group_name_H-M   'P 1'
#
loop_
_entity.id
_entity.type
_entity.pdbx_description
1 polymer ?
#
loop_
_entity_poly.entity_id
_entity_poly.type
_entity_poly.pdbx_seq_one_letter_code
_entity_poly.pdbx_strand_id
1 'polypeptide(L)'
;MGSEGPIPAVTIHLTGFKKFHGVAENPTETIVNNLQAYMNKRGLPKGFILGSCTILETAGHGALVSLYQTLQSAVNRDTNSSNSGRVIWVHFGVNSGATRFAIENQAVNEATFRCPDEMGWKPQVLY
;
A
#
# COMPACT_ATOMS: atom_id res chain seq x y z
N MET A 1 17.12 -36.49 9.03
CA MET A 1 16.44 -35.40 9.77
C MET A 1 16.75 -34.11 9.04
N GLY A 2 15.92 -33.71 8.07
CA GLY A 2 16.14 -32.47 7.32
C GLY A 2 15.87 -31.28 8.24
N SER A 3 16.88 -30.48 8.55
CA SER A 3 16.66 -29.19 9.18
C SER A 3 15.98 -28.29 8.16
N GLU A 4 14.70 -28.01 8.34
CA GLU A 4 14.09 -26.87 7.64
C GLU A 4 14.91 -25.64 8.03
N GLY A 5 15.60 -25.07 7.04
CA GLY A 5 16.36 -23.83 7.23
C GLY A 5 15.45 -22.71 7.78
N PRO A 6 16.03 -21.63 8.30
CA PRO A 6 15.24 -20.52 8.85
C PRO A 6 14.18 -20.05 7.85
N ILE A 7 12.93 -19.94 8.32
CA ILE A 7 11.80 -19.48 7.51
C ILE A 7 12.16 -18.10 6.92
N PRO A 8 12.16 -17.92 5.59
CA PRO A 8 12.46 -16.65 4.98
C PRO A 8 11.50 -15.57 5.49
N ALA A 9 12.03 -14.44 5.94
CA ALA A 9 11.21 -13.36 6.44
C ALA A 9 10.30 -12.80 5.32
N VAL A 10 9.07 -12.46 5.68
CA VAL A 10 8.09 -11.80 4.82
C VAL A 10 8.05 -10.32 5.18
N THR A 11 8.41 -9.44 4.26
CA THR A 11 8.27 -8.00 4.45
C THR A 11 6.97 -7.49 3.86
N ILE A 12 6.20 -6.74 4.64
CA ILE A 12 4.95 -6.13 4.21
C ILE A 12 5.14 -4.62 4.07
N HIS A 13 4.85 -4.09 2.89
CA HIS A 13 4.80 -2.67 2.59
C HIS A 13 3.36 -2.23 2.40
N LEU A 14 3.00 -1.09 2.98
CA LEU A 14 1.61 -0.62 3.01
C LEU A 14 1.53 0.74 2.37
N THR A 15 0.44 0.96 1.66
CA THR A 15 0.05 2.30 1.23
C THR A 15 -1.37 2.62 1.67
N GLY A 16 -1.60 3.89 1.95
CA GLY A 16 -2.93 4.49 2.11
C GLY A 16 -3.00 5.76 1.27
N PHE A 17 -4.15 6.41 1.27
CA PHE A 17 -4.35 7.64 0.51
C PHE A 17 -4.65 8.81 1.44
N LYS A 18 -4.20 10.00 1.06
CA LYS A 18 -4.64 11.27 1.66
C LYS A 18 -6.16 11.47 1.53
N LYS A 19 -6.63 12.57 2.10
CA LYS A 19 -8.00 13.05 1.91
C LYS A 19 -8.39 13.23 0.43
N PHE A 20 -9.69 13.11 0.16
CA PHE A 20 -10.27 13.27 -1.16
C PHE A 20 -11.65 13.95 -1.08
N HIS A 21 -11.97 14.83 -2.03
CA HIS A 21 -13.32 15.33 -2.28
C HIS A 21 -14.04 15.90 -1.05
N GLY A 22 -13.34 16.70 -0.25
CA GLY A 22 -13.92 17.34 0.94
C GLY A 22 -14.16 16.41 2.12
N VAL A 23 -13.74 15.14 2.04
CA VAL A 23 -13.66 14.26 3.20
C VAL A 23 -12.47 14.70 4.05
N ALA A 24 -12.72 15.21 5.26
CA ALA A 24 -11.68 15.76 6.11
C ALA A 24 -10.60 14.73 6.50
N GLU A 25 -10.99 13.46 6.62
CA GLU A 25 -10.11 12.37 7.05
C GLU A 25 -10.33 11.12 6.21
N ASN A 26 -9.26 10.59 5.61
CA ASN A 26 -9.30 9.29 4.94
C ASN A 26 -8.94 8.20 5.96
N PRO A 27 -9.83 7.21 6.22
CA PRO A 27 -9.55 6.16 7.21
C PRO A 27 -8.30 5.34 6.87
N THR A 28 -7.93 5.25 5.59
CA THR A 28 -6.71 4.54 5.17
C THR A 28 -5.43 5.27 5.58
N GLU A 29 -5.44 6.60 5.59
CA GLU A 29 -4.33 7.41 6.11
C GLU A 29 -4.15 7.16 7.61
N THR A 30 -5.26 7.17 8.37
CA THR A 30 -5.25 6.86 9.80
C THR A 30 -4.71 5.46 10.08
N ILE A 31 -5.15 4.44 9.34
CA ILE A 31 -4.66 3.06 9.52
C ILE A 31 -3.15 3.00 9.29
N VAL A 32 -2.67 3.52 8.16
CA VAL A 32 -1.27 3.39 7.75
C VAL A 32 -0.32 4.19 8.66
N ASN A 33 -0.70 5.41 9.06
CA ASN A 33 0.09 6.23 9.99
C ASN A 33 0.23 5.58 11.38
N ASN A 34 -0.83 4.91 11.86
CA ASN A 34 -0.82 4.31 13.19
C ASN A 34 -0.23 2.90 13.24
N LEU A 35 -0.12 2.21 12.09
CA LEU A 35 0.21 0.79 12.08
C LEU A 35 1.60 0.51 12.65
N GLN A 36 2.59 1.35 12.35
CA GLN A 36 3.95 1.15 12.86
C GLN A 36 3.98 1.22 14.40
N ALA A 37 3.35 2.24 14.99
CA ALA A 37 3.24 2.36 16.44
C ALA A 37 2.45 1.20 17.06
N TYR A 38 1.36 0.77 16.41
CA TYR A 38 0.56 -0.37 16.85
C TYR A 38 1.39 -1.67 16.87
N MET A 39 2.15 -1.94 15.81
CA MET A 39 2.97 -3.14 15.68
C MET A 39 4.17 -3.12 16.64
N ASN A 40 4.77 -1.95 16.88
CA ASN A 40 5.81 -1.80 17.90
C ASN A 40 5.28 -2.11 19.31
N LYS A 41 4.03 -1.74 19.60
CA LYS A 41 3.39 -1.99 20.89
C LYS A 41 2.90 -3.43 21.06
N ARG A 42 2.37 -4.05 20.00
CA ARG A 42 1.76 -5.38 20.03
C ARG A 42 2.68 -6.51 19.61
N GLY A 43 3.80 -6.18 18.98
CA GLY A 43 4.69 -7.13 18.31
C GLY A 43 4.18 -7.52 16.93
N LEU A 44 5.11 -7.91 16.07
CA LEU A 44 4.81 -8.57 14.79
C LEU A 44 4.87 -10.09 14.96
N PRO A 45 4.04 -10.86 14.23
CA PRO A 45 4.17 -12.30 14.19
C PRO A 45 5.58 -12.72 13.74
N LYS A 46 6.09 -13.85 14.26
CA LYS A 46 7.42 -14.36 13.88
C LYS A 46 7.51 -14.54 12.36
N GLY A 47 8.64 -14.12 11.79
CA GLY A 47 8.87 -14.19 10.35
C GLY A 47 8.27 -13.05 9.54
N PHE A 48 7.59 -12.08 10.17
CA PHE A 48 7.09 -10.88 9.50
C PHE A 48 7.92 -9.65 9.84
N ILE A 49 8.14 -8.81 8.84
CA ILE A 49 8.80 -7.52 8.93
C ILE A 49 7.83 -6.47 8.39
N LEU A 50 7.58 -5.42 9.16
CA LEU A 50 6.92 -4.23 8.64
C LEU A 50 7.97 -3.42 7.87
N GLY A 51 7.78 -3.29 6.56
CA GLY A 51 8.64 -2.52 5.66
C GLY A 51 8.31 -1.04 5.75
N SER A 52 7.63 -0.52 4.73
CA SER A 52 7.21 0.89 4.69
C SER A 52 5.72 1.06 4.96
N CYS A 53 5.36 2.20 5.52
CA CYS A 53 3.98 2.71 5.61
C CYS A 53 3.96 4.05 4.88
N THR A 54 3.42 4.08 3.65
CA THR A 54 3.47 5.25 2.76
C THR A 54 2.08 5.84 2.54
N ILE A 55 1.93 7.15 2.69
CA ILE A 55 0.70 7.85 2.31
C ILE A 55 0.86 8.42 0.90
N LEU A 56 -0.05 8.06 -0.01
CA LEU A 56 -0.09 8.53 -1.39
C LEU A 56 -1.07 9.69 -1.55
N GLU A 57 -0.79 10.60 -2.48
CA GLU A 57 -1.76 11.60 -2.92
C GLU A 57 -2.99 10.90 -3.52
N THR A 58 -4.20 11.43 -3.29
CA THR A 58 -5.40 10.97 -4.02
C THR A 58 -5.48 11.64 -5.39
N ALA A 59 -4.42 11.44 -6.17
CA ALA A 59 -4.25 11.96 -7.51
C ALA A 59 -3.51 10.92 -8.35
N GLY A 60 -4.03 10.62 -9.54
CA GLY A 60 -3.48 9.54 -10.37
C GLY A 60 -2.02 9.79 -10.74
N HIS A 61 -1.74 10.96 -11.32
CA HIS A 61 -0.38 11.38 -11.64
C HIS A 61 0.41 11.78 -10.39
N GLY A 62 -0.24 12.46 -9.43
CA GLY A 62 0.40 12.94 -8.20
C GLY A 62 0.96 11.82 -7.31
N ALA A 63 0.37 10.62 -7.36
CA ALA A 63 0.83 9.46 -6.60
C ALA A 63 1.99 8.69 -7.24
N LEU A 64 2.26 8.87 -8.54
CA LEU A 64 3.17 7.99 -9.30
C LEU A 64 4.57 7.93 -8.71
N VAL A 65 5.16 9.08 -8.38
CA VAL A 65 6.54 9.15 -7.88
C VAL A 65 6.67 8.39 -6.56
N SER A 66 5.79 8.67 -5.60
CA SER A 66 5.81 8.02 -4.29
C SER A 66 5.48 6.52 -4.37
N LEU A 67 4.59 6.14 -5.28
CA LEU A 67 4.29 4.73 -5.55
C LEU A 67 5.53 4.01 -6.10
N TYR A 68 6.18 4.55 -7.13
CA TYR A 68 7.38 3.94 -7.71
C TYR A 68 8.52 3.84 -6.71
N GLN A 69 8.75 4.89 -5.91
CA GLN A 69 9.75 4.85 -4.84
C GLN A 69 9.45 3.74 -3.83
N THR A 70 8.19 3.59 -3.42
CA THR A 70 7.76 2.52 -2.50
C THR A 70 8.01 1.14 -3.10
N LEU A 71 7.63 0.92 -4.35
CA LEU A 71 7.85 -0.35 -5.05
C LEU A 71 9.34 -0.65 -5.19
N GLN A 72 10.15 0.31 -5.64
CA GLN A 72 11.59 0.17 -5.84
C GLN A 72 12.35 -0.10 -4.53
N SER A 73 11.98 0.58 -3.44
CA SER A 73 12.61 0.38 -2.13
C SER A 73 12.50 -1.06 -1.62
N ALA A 74 11.46 -1.79 -2.03
CA ALA A 74 11.22 -3.14 -1.59
C ALA A 74 11.97 -4.19 -2.44
N VAL A 75 12.27 -3.88 -3.71
CA VAL A 75 13.01 -4.78 -4.63
C VAL A 75 14.51 -4.54 -4.67
N ASN A 76 14.99 -3.32 -4.41
CA ASN A 76 16.42 -2.97 -4.45
C ASN A 76 17.17 -3.37 -3.17
N ARG A 77 17.03 -4.63 -2.75
CA ARG A 77 17.78 -5.19 -1.61
C ARG A 77 19.14 -5.71 -2.09
N ASP A 78 20.16 -5.55 -1.25
CA ASP A 78 21.52 -6.00 -1.54
C ASP A 78 21.54 -7.44 -2.06
N THR A 79 22.08 -7.60 -3.27
CA THR A 79 22.25 -8.89 -3.96
C THR A 79 23.15 -9.87 -3.18
N ASN A 80 23.87 -9.37 -2.18
CA ASN A 80 24.75 -10.14 -1.29
C ASN A 80 24.03 -10.73 -0.06
N SER A 81 22.77 -10.35 0.19
CA SER A 81 21.93 -10.94 1.23
C SER A 81 21.27 -12.21 0.69
N SER A 82 21.76 -13.37 1.10
CA SER A 82 21.21 -14.71 0.79
C SER A 82 19.78 -14.95 1.30
N ASN A 83 19.18 -13.98 2.00
CA ASN A 83 17.76 -13.98 2.36
C ASN A 83 16.93 -13.28 1.30
N SER A 84 16.51 -14.03 0.27
CA SER A 84 15.44 -13.64 -0.65
C SER A 84 14.08 -13.67 0.06
N GLY A 85 13.90 -12.75 1.02
CA GLY A 85 12.66 -12.59 1.77
C GLY A 85 11.49 -12.29 0.83
N ARG A 86 10.30 -12.80 1.15
CA ARG A 86 9.09 -12.53 0.36
C ARG A 86 8.64 -11.09 0.61
N VAL A 87 8.23 -10.39 -0.45
CA VAL A 87 7.67 -9.04 -0.35
C VAL A 87 6.17 -9.11 -0.62
N ILE A 88 5.38 -8.48 0.25
CA ILE A 88 3.94 -8.27 0.08
C ILE A 88 3.70 -6.76 0.07
N TRP A 89 3.00 -6.28 -0.95
CA TRP A 89 2.45 -4.91 -0.97
C TRP A 89 0.95 -4.97 -0.69
N VAL A 90 0.49 -4.12 0.23
CA VAL A 90 -0.92 -3.96 0.56
C VAL A 90 -1.30 -2.50 0.31
N HIS A 91 -2.24 -2.29 -0.61
CA HIS A 91 -2.76 -0.97 -0.95
C HIS A 91 -4.15 -0.81 -0.33
N PHE A 92 -4.28 0.08 0.64
CA PHE A 92 -5.58 0.41 1.21
C PHE A 92 -6.26 1.51 0.40
N GLY A 93 -7.53 1.31 0.08
CA GLY A 93 -8.43 2.32 -0.49
C GLY A 93 -9.68 2.47 0.37
N VAL A 94 -10.34 3.63 0.28
CA VAL A 94 -11.61 3.88 0.95
C VAL A 94 -12.77 3.66 -0.03
N ASN A 95 -13.78 2.92 0.42
CA ASN A 95 -15.06 2.78 -0.26
C ASN A 95 -16.16 3.21 0.71
N SER A 96 -16.70 4.42 0.53
CA SER A 96 -17.64 5.05 1.47
C SER A 96 -18.97 4.30 1.63
N GLY A 97 -19.34 3.46 0.66
CA GLY A 97 -20.56 2.64 0.72
C GLY A 97 -20.35 1.27 1.39
N ALA A 98 -19.11 0.88 1.71
CA ALA A 98 -18.81 -0.44 2.23
C ALA A 98 -18.94 -0.50 3.76
N THR A 99 -19.51 -1.59 4.29
CA THR A 99 -19.65 -1.85 5.73
C THR A 99 -18.56 -2.79 6.28
N ARG A 100 -17.67 -3.27 5.42
CA ARG A 100 -16.62 -4.25 5.74
C ARG A 100 -15.43 -4.09 4.79
N PHE A 101 -14.29 -4.65 5.20
CA PHE A 101 -13.16 -4.81 4.29
C PHE A 101 -13.49 -5.76 3.14
N ALA A 102 -12.98 -5.42 1.96
CA ALA A 102 -13.02 -6.23 0.77
C ALA A 102 -11.59 -6.39 0.21
N ILE A 103 -11.34 -7.51 -0.45
CA ILE A 103 -10.11 -7.74 -1.20
C ILE A 103 -10.46 -7.58 -2.67
N GLU A 104 -9.77 -6.68 -3.36
CA GLU A 104 -9.90 -6.53 -4.80
C GLU A 104 -9.21 -7.70 -5.49
N ASN A 105 -9.95 -8.43 -6.31
CA ASN A 105 -9.43 -9.59 -7.03
C ASN A 105 -8.89 -9.25 -8.43
N GLN A 106 -9.16 -8.04 -8.91
CA GLN A 106 -8.82 -7.58 -10.26
C GLN A 106 -8.51 -6.09 -10.26
N ALA A 107 -7.58 -5.69 -11.13
CA ALA A 107 -7.33 -4.29 -11.51
C ALA A 107 -7.49 -4.17 -13.03
N VAL A 108 -8.15 -3.11 -13.49
CA VAL A 108 -8.39 -2.87 -14.92
C VAL A 108 -7.44 -1.81 -15.45
N ASN A 109 -7.03 -1.94 -16.72
CA ASN A 109 -6.22 -0.93 -17.41
C ASN A 109 -7.11 0.21 -17.94
N GLU A 110 -7.85 0.86 -17.03
CA GLU A 110 -8.78 1.93 -17.35
C GLU A 110 -8.81 2.96 -16.22
N ALA A 111 -8.80 4.25 -16.58
CA ALA A 111 -8.99 5.35 -15.65
C ALA A 111 -10.19 6.19 -16.09
N THR A 112 -11.36 5.90 -15.51
CA THR A 112 -12.60 6.66 -15.72
C THR A 112 -13.10 7.18 -14.39
N PHE A 113 -13.03 8.50 -14.17
CA PHE A 113 -13.40 9.09 -12.88
C PHE A 113 -14.74 9.82 -12.93
N ARG A 114 -15.59 9.58 -11.93
CA ARG A 114 -16.90 10.28 -11.80
C ARG A 114 -16.71 11.77 -11.50
N CYS A 115 -15.64 12.11 -10.79
CA CYS A 115 -15.24 13.46 -10.43
C CYS A 115 -13.72 13.62 -10.56
N PRO A 116 -13.18 14.86 -10.61
CA PRO A 116 -11.74 15.07 -10.66
C PRO A 116 -11.01 14.47 -9.46
N ASP A 117 -9.74 14.11 -9.64
CA ASP A 117 -8.86 13.80 -8.52
C ASP A 117 -8.47 15.07 -7.71
N GLU A 118 -7.68 14.95 -6.64
CA GLU A 118 -7.28 16.12 -5.82
C GLU A 118 -6.42 17.15 -6.59
N MET A 119 -5.87 16.77 -7.74
CA MET A 119 -5.11 17.67 -8.62
C MET A 119 -5.94 18.15 -9.82
N GLY A 120 -7.25 17.86 -9.83
CA GLY A 120 -8.18 18.30 -10.87
C GLY A 120 -8.16 17.43 -12.13
N TRP A 121 -7.43 16.32 -12.15
CA TRP A 121 -7.41 15.42 -13.30
C TRP A 121 -8.67 14.53 -13.30
N LYS A 122 -9.45 14.61 -14.38
CA LYS A 122 -10.63 13.77 -14.61
C LYS A 122 -10.51 13.09 -15.98
N PRO A 123 -9.84 11.94 -16.08
CA PRO A 123 -9.77 11.20 -17.33
C PRO A 123 -11.16 10.69 -17.72
N GLN A 124 -11.45 10.77 -19.02
CA GLN A 124 -12.65 10.23 -19.64
C GLN A 124 -12.22 9.36 -20.83
N VAL A 125 -12.78 8.17 -20.95
CA VAL A 125 -12.69 7.40 -22.18
C VAL A 125 -13.66 8.03 -23.18
N LEU A 126 -13.11 8.65 -24.22
CA LEU A 126 -13.90 9.03 -25.40
C LEU A 126 -14.09 7.75 -26.23
N TYR A 127 -15.33 7.27 -26.29
CA TYR A 127 -15.74 6.21 -27.22
C TYR A 127 -16.15 6.80 -28.56
#